data_AF-A0AA34X0N4-F1
#
_entry.id   AF-A0AA34X0N4-F1
#
_cell.length_a   1.000
_cell.length_b   1.000
_cell.length_c   1.000
_cell.angle_alpha   90.00
_cell.angle_beta   90.00
_cell.angle_gamma   90.00
#
_symmetry.space_group_name_H-M   'P 1'
#
loop_
_entity.id
_entity.type
_entity.pdbx_description
1 polymer ?
#
loop_
_entity_poly.entity_id
_entity_poly.type
_entity_poly.pdbx_seq_one_letter_code
_entity_poly.pdbx_strand_id
1 'polypeptide(L)'
;MLDIFGMVAALNRPSLLVRTARFGVDDYKRTIHLPRILRSPYLPKCSEALVKLLELERRMNEYRIAARAEYSIAKHVEVLIAIMAEARDLRANAKPRSV
;
A
#
# COMPACT_ATOMS: atom_id res chain seq x y z
N MET A 1 2.58 -20.34 -6.24
CA MET A 1 3.42 -19.12 -6.30
C MET A 1 2.56 -17.98 -5.78
N LEU A 2 2.88 -17.38 -4.63
CA LEU A 2 2.07 -16.31 -4.06
C LEU A 2 2.20 -15.06 -4.94
N ASP A 3 1.23 -14.88 -5.83
CA ASP A 3 1.10 -13.70 -6.66
C ASP A 3 0.95 -12.48 -5.74
N ILE A 4 1.75 -11.43 -5.97
CA ILE A 4 1.69 -10.18 -5.20
C ILE A 4 0.27 -9.59 -5.29
N PHE A 5 -0.42 -9.77 -6.42
CA PHE A 5 -1.82 -9.40 -6.57
C PHE A 5 -2.76 -10.23 -5.69
N GLY A 6 -2.45 -11.52 -5.49
CA GLY A 6 -3.16 -12.39 -4.55
C GLY A 6 -2.97 -11.97 -3.10
N MET A 7 -1.78 -11.49 -2.72
CA MET A 7 -1.55 -10.94 -1.38
C MET A 7 -2.36 -9.66 -1.14
N VAL A 8 -2.43 -8.77 -2.13
CA VAL A 8 -3.27 -7.55 -2.07
C VAL A 8 -4.75 -7.91 -2.00
N ALA A 9 -5.21 -8.89 -2.80
CA ALA A 9 -6.60 -9.35 -2.78
C ALA A 9 -6.99 -10.03 -1.46
N ALA A 10 -6.05 -10.69 -0.78
CA ALA A 10 -6.26 -11.32 0.52
C ALA A 10 -6.36 -10.34 1.70
N LEU A 11 -6.16 -9.03 1.47
CA LEU A 11 -6.33 -8.00 2.49
C LEU A 11 -7.82 -7.81 2.85
N ASN A 12 -8.32 -8.65 3.76
CA ASN A 12 -9.64 -8.46 4.38
C ASN A 12 -9.56 -7.32 5.40
N ARG A 13 -9.99 -6.11 5.02
CA ARG A 13 -9.97 -4.92 5.87
C ARG A 13 -11.37 -4.34 6.07
N PRO A 14 -11.62 -3.64 7.19
CA PRO A 14 -12.85 -2.90 7.39
C PRO A 14 -13.17 -2.04 6.17
N SER A 15 -14.41 -2.12 5.68
CA SER A 15 -14.86 -1.48 4.45
C SER A 15 -14.60 0.03 4.43
N LEU A 16 -14.65 0.68 5.59
CA LEU A 16 -14.34 2.10 5.75
C LEU A 16 -12.89 2.42 5.35
N LEU A 17 -11.90 1.65 5.82
CA LEU A 17 -10.48 1.90 5.50
C LEU A 17 -10.23 1.77 4.00
N VAL A 18 -10.79 0.72 3.39
CA VAL A 18 -10.66 0.44 1.96
C VAL A 18 -11.33 1.55 1.14
N ARG A 19 -12.52 1.99 1.54
CA ARG A 19 -13.25 3.04 0.84
C ARG A 19 -12.54 4.39 0.93
N THR A 20 -12.02 4.76 2.09
CA THR A 20 -11.21 5.98 2.24
C THR A 20 -9.94 5.90 1.39
N ALA A 21 -9.24 4.77 1.42
CA ALA A 21 -8.04 4.58 0.62
C ALA A 21 -8.33 4.74 -0.89
N ARG A 22 -9.43 4.16 -1.40
CA ARG A 22 -9.82 4.29 -2.81
C ARG A 22 -9.89 5.73 -3.30
N PHE A 23 -10.43 6.66 -2.50
CA PHE A 23 -10.50 8.07 -2.88
C PHE A 23 -9.13 8.75 -2.96
N GLY A 24 -8.14 8.29 -2.19
CA GLY A 24 -6.79 8.86 -2.19
C GLY A 24 -5.84 8.24 -3.23
N VAL A 25 -6.24 7.18 -3.94
CA VAL A 25 -5.38 6.50 -4.92
C VAL A 25 -4.99 7.41 -6.08
N ASP A 26 -5.90 8.28 -6.52
CA ASP A 26 -5.66 9.15 -7.67
C ASP A 26 -4.75 10.35 -7.32
N ASP A 27 -4.73 10.75 -6.06
CA ASP A 27 -3.84 11.81 -5.56
C ASP A 27 -2.44 11.30 -5.17
N TYR A 28 -2.22 9.97 -5.21
CA TYR A 28 -0.95 9.38 -4.81
C TYR A 28 0.18 9.71 -5.80
N LYS A 29 1.17 10.44 -5.30
CA LYS A 29 2.45 10.73 -5.97
C LYS A 29 3.60 9.91 -5.41
N ARG A 30 4.05 8.92 -6.17
CA ARG A 30 5.14 8.00 -5.80
C ARG A 30 6.41 8.69 -5.31
N THR A 31 6.84 9.78 -5.96
CA THR A 31 8.08 10.50 -5.61
C THR A 31 8.03 11.23 -4.27
N ILE A 32 6.83 11.55 -3.77
CA ILE A 32 6.63 12.34 -2.55
C ILE A 32 6.17 11.45 -1.40
N HIS A 33 5.16 10.61 -1.64
CA HIS A 33 4.52 9.84 -0.58
C HIS A 33 5.31 8.58 -0.21
N LEU A 34 5.88 7.87 -1.19
CA LEU A 34 6.56 6.61 -0.92
C LEU A 34 7.79 6.75 0.01
N PRO A 35 8.70 7.73 -0.20
CA PRO A 35 9.82 7.96 0.72
C PRO A 35 9.36 8.28 2.14
N ARG A 36 8.28 9.07 2.26
CA ARG A 36 7.71 9.48 3.55
C ARG A 36 7.11 8.30 4.31
N ILE A 37 6.38 7.43 3.61
CA ILE A 37 5.73 6.24 4.19
C ILE A 37 6.77 5.21 4.60
N LEU A 38 7.72 4.91 3.71
CA LEU A 38 8.77 3.90 3.96
C LEU A 38 9.90 4.42 4.85
N ARG A 39 9.96 5.72 5.13
CA ARG A 39 11.08 6.41 5.80
C ARG A 39 12.43 6.08 5.16
N SER A 40 12.43 5.98 3.83
CA SER A 40 13.59 5.63 3.03
C SER A 40 13.88 6.78 2.05
N PRO A 41 15.11 7.28 1.96
CA PRO A 41 15.48 8.32 1.00
C PRO A 41 15.51 7.79 -0.45
N TYR A 42 15.62 6.47 -0.63
CA TYR A 42 15.64 5.83 -1.94
C TYR A 42 14.24 5.39 -2.37
N LEU A 43 13.92 5.56 -3.66
CA LEU A 43 12.72 5.02 -4.30
C LEU A 43 12.98 3.57 -4.76
N PRO A 44 12.47 2.55 -4.04
CA PRO A 44 12.60 1.16 -4.46
C PRO A 44 11.86 0.90 -5.78
N LYS A 45 12.06 -0.27 -6.39
CA LYS A 45 11.21 -0.73 -7.51
C LYS A 45 9.78 -1.01 -7.03
N CYS A 46 8.77 -0.93 -7.91
CA CYS A 46 7.36 -1.11 -7.52
C CYS A 46 7.10 -2.44 -6.79
N SER A 47 7.71 -3.54 -7.23
CA SER A 47 7.58 -4.84 -6.57
C SER A 47 8.14 -4.84 -5.13
N GLU A 48 9.33 -4.27 -4.94
CA GLU A 48 9.98 -4.16 -3.63
C GLU A 48 9.24 -3.18 -2.72
N ALA A 49 8.76 -2.06 -3.28
CA ALA A 49 7.91 -1.10 -2.57
C ALA A 49 6.66 -1.80 -2.01
N LEU A 50 5.99 -2.61 -2.83
CA LEU A 50 4.75 -3.28 -2.47
C LEU A 50 4.97 -4.32 -1.36
N VAL A 51 6.07 -5.06 -1.38
CA VAL A 51 6.44 -5.98 -0.28
C VAL A 51 6.59 -5.22 1.05
N LYS A 52 7.36 -4.13 1.04
CA LYS A 52 7.57 -3.28 2.23
C LYS A 52 6.26 -2.67 2.73
N LEU A 53 5.40 -2.22 1.83
CA LEU A 53 4.09 -1.66 2.18
C LEU A 53 3.16 -2.71 2.79
N LEU A 54 3.14 -3.93 2.28
CA LEU A 54 2.37 -5.04 2.85
C LEU A 54 2.85 -5.40 4.26
N GLU A 55 4.15 -5.37 4.52
CA GLU A 55 4.71 -5.57 5.87
C GLU A 55 4.27 -4.46 6.84
N LEU A 56 4.35 -3.19 6.41
CA LEU A 56 3.89 -2.05 7.21
C LEU A 56 2.39 -2.14 7.51
N GLU A 57 1.60 -2.51 6.53
CA GLU A 57 0.17 -2.71 6.67
C GLU A 57 -0.14 -3.78 7.72
N ARG A 58 0.52 -4.95 7.65
CA ARG A 58 0.34 -6.03 8.62
C ARG A 58 0.62 -5.56 10.04
N ARG A 59 1.73 -4.85 10.26
CA ARG A 59 2.10 -4.26 11.55
C ARG A 59 1.06 -3.25 12.04
N MET A 60 0.54 -2.40 11.15
CA MET A 60 -0.51 -1.44 11.51
C MET A 60 -1.83 -2.13 11.86
N ASN A 61 -2.17 -3.22 11.20
CA ASN A 61 -3.34 -4.01 11.55
C ASN A 61 -3.18 -4.70 12.91
N GLU A 62 -1.99 -5.20 13.25
CA GLU A 62 -1.69 -5.71 14.60
C GLU A 62 -1.89 -4.62 15.65
N TYR A 63 -1.37 -3.42 15.41
CA TYR A 63 -1.57 -2.28 16.33
C TYR A 63 -3.04 -1.87 16.46
N ARG A 64 -3.80 -1.94 15.37
CA ARG A 64 -5.25 -1.69 15.38
C ARG A 64 -6.00 -2.72 16.24
N ILE A 65 -5.70 -4.01 16.07
CA ILE A 65 -6.36 -5.10 16.82
C ILE A 65 -5.98 -5.03 18.30
N ALA A 66 -4.72 -4.74 18.60
CA ALA A 66 -4.22 -4.61 19.97
C ALA A 66 -4.54 -3.25 20.63
N ALA A 67 -5.32 -2.37 19.97
CA ALA A 67 -5.68 -1.04 20.45
C ALA A 67 -4.47 -0.22 20.98
N ARG A 68 -3.33 -0.34 20.29
CA ARG A 68 -2.08 0.33 20.68
C ARG A 68 -2.21 1.84 20.55
N ALA A 69 -1.64 2.60 21.49
CA ALA A 69 -1.67 4.07 21.46
C ALA A 69 -0.91 4.65 20.24
N GLU A 70 0.06 3.90 19.71
CA GLU A 70 0.85 4.25 18.54
C GLU A 70 0.07 4.06 17.22
N TYR A 71 -1.10 3.41 17.26
CA TYR A 71 -1.92 3.20 16.08
C TYR A 71 -2.50 4.53 15.57
N SER A 72 -2.21 4.84 14.31
CA SER A 72 -2.80 5.98 13.62
C SER A 72 -3.59 5.49 12.42
N ILE A 73 -4.91 5.72 12.46
CA ILE A 73 -5.79 5.40 11.35
C ILE A 73 -5.40 6.14 10.07
N ALA A 74 -5.00 7.41 10.18
CA ALA A 74 -4.56 8.22 9.04
C ALA A 74 -3.33 7.59 8.35
N LYS A 75 -2.32 7.17 9.12
CA LYS A 75 -1.14 6.49 8.56
C LYS A 75 -1.50 5.14 7.93
N HIS A 76 -2.45 4.41 8.51
CA HIS A 76 -2.92 3.14 7.93
C HIS A 76 -3.62 3.37 6.59
N VAL A 77 -4.47 4.39 6.49
CA VAL A 77 -5.08 4.78 5.22
C VAL A 77 -4.01 5.17 4.19
N GLU A 78 -2.98 5.95 4.57
CA GLU A 78 -1.87 6.30 3.66
C GLU A 78 -1.14 5.06 3.11
N VAL A 79 -0.89 4.06 3.96
CA VAL A 79 -0.27 2.79 3.52
C VAL A 79 -1.19 2.04 2.54
N LEU A 80 -2.50 1.97 2.83
CA LEU A 80 -3.46 1.31 1.94
C LEU A 80 -3.58 2.02 0.57
N ILE A 81 -3.55 3.36 0.56
CA ILE A 81 -3.49 4.16 -0.67
C ILE A 81 -2.26 3.76 -1.49
N ALA A 82 -1.09 3.74 -0.85
CA ALA A 82 0.17 3.40 -1.51
C ALA A 82 0.16 1.96 -2.06
N ILE A 83 -0.39 0.99 -1.32
CA ILE A 83 -0.53 -0.40 -1.79
C ILE A 83 -1.39 -0.47 -3.06
N MET A 84 -2.56 0.18 -3.05
CA MET A 84 -3.47 0.18 -4.19
C MET A 84 -2.86 0.86 -5.42
N ALA A 85 -2.18 1.99 -5.22
CA ALA A 85 -1.53 2.73 -6.29
C ALA A 85 -0.33 1.97 -6.88
N GLU A 86 0.59 1.45 -6.04
CA GLU A 86 1.75 0.68 -6.53
C GLU A 86 1.32 -0.64 -7.19
N ALA A 87 0.25 -1.28 -6.72
CA ALA A 87 -0.31 -2.46 -7.38
C ALA A 87 -0.90 -2.12 -8.75
N ARG A 88 -1.61 -0.98 -8.88
CA ARG A 88 -2.09 -0.47 -10.18
C ARG A 88 -0.93 -0.24 -11.13
N ASP A 89 0.13 0.42 -10.67
CA ASP A 89 1.31 0.73 -11.48
C ASP A 89 2.09 -0.53 -11.88
N LEU A 90 2.24 -1.49 -10.96
CA LEU A 90 2.88 -2.78 -11.25
C LEU A 90 2.11 -3.55 -12.33
N ARG A 91 0.77 -3.55 -12.27
CA ARG A 91 -0.08 -4.21 -13.27
C ARG A 91 0.00 -3.51 -14.63
N ALA A 92 0.05 -2.17 -14.64
CA ALA A 92 0.20 -1.39 -15.86
C ALA A 92 1.56 -1.66 -16.53
N ASN A 93 2.62 -1.82 -15.75
CA ASN A 93 3.97 -2.11 -16.23
C ASN A 93 4.17 -3.58 -16.65
N ALA A 94 3.45 -4.51 -16.01
CA ALA A 94 3.50 -5.94 -16.35
C ALA A 94 2.71 -6.30 -17.62
N LYS A 95 1.75 -5.46 -18.05
CA LYS A 95 1.07 -5.66 -19.33
C LYS A 95 2.03 -5.22 -20.44
N PRO A 96 2.46 -6.11 -21.37
CA PRO A 96 3.29 -5.68 -22.48
C PRO A 96 2.53 -4.60 -23.25
N ARG A 97 3.17 -3.44 -23.40
CA ARG A 97 2.68 -2.34 -24.21
C ARG A 97 2.69 -2.83 -25.66
N SER A 98 1.58 -3.42 -26.09
CA SER A 98 1.35 -3.78 -27.48
C SER A 98 1.32 -2.49 -28.30
N VAL A 99 2.45 -2.20 -28.93
CA VAL A 99 2.63 -1.27 -30.05
C VAL A 99 3.46 -2.02 -31.09
#